data_AF-A0A1Y4NFR9-F1
#
_entry.id   AF-A0A1Y4NFR9-F1
#
_cell.length_a   1.000
_cell.length_b   1.000
_cell.length_c   1.000
_cell.angle_alpha   90.00
_cell.angle_beta   90.00
_cell.angle_gamma   90.00
#
_symmetry.space_group_name_H-M   'P 1'
#
loop_
_entity.id
_entity.type
_entity.pdbx_description
1 polymer ?
#
loop_
_entity_poly.entity_id
_entity_poly.type
_entity_poly.pdbx_seq_one_letter_code
_entity_poly.pdbx_strand_id
1 'polypeptide(L)'
;MNLGENIKRLREEKGISQEYAAQKMGVSVQSVSLWEENKTVPSIENLVMLSEILGVTVDELLGREAAQPADNSRQPVQELHIGTAAVSKDDESKKQGVKLYYRKNILSRCVIAAIGLIYLFNSCMFMLFERSRLNPIFLFVPFIFVALGLMVPLALSLYKRHKSFKSIKDSDSIEKLYFYRQGIGFSTERQDEYDGNFFAYYNEINGVFISKKRLVISYARKLYTVNMDDIQGDKDVILKMLINNIRYFYSQDVAYKYPLCSMSEERIKLFQRINWTLFCLMIVSANVFVIKFMFFADGYKGLQSLKIASGAFIIFSLASLATAIFGKSKGLKTVGYIVVSGILTFYGAIGFLSIMAFSENYVQTDYSRMQEIETVTGIDFPDGGEAFIKDSSKDTLYSYSGIDIDSFMHYLLIEKDSLYVDFTDDQGIAEFEKYLAESGEWKTQTSDLPQYLSYFFEEPNQYDYDYYAVFNATDGEINKTITEAGNYELMFLKYNQNDNRLVIIEYDLTLTD
;
A
#
# COMPACT_ATOMS: atom_id res chain seq x y z
N MET A 1 13.53 -20.51 -59.66
CA MET A 1 12.26 -20.26 -58.95
C MET A 1 12.15 -18.76 -58.69
N ASN A 2 10.99 -18.18 -58.95
CA ASN A 2 10.68 -16.83 -58.47
C ASN A 2 10.13 -16.89 -57.02
N LEU A 3 9.98 -15.73 -56.37
CA LEU A 3 9.57 -15.62 -54.98
C LEU A 3 8.20 -16.26 -54.71
N GLY A 4 7.19 -16.02 -55.56
CA GLY A 4 5.85 -16.57 -55.39
C GLY A 4 5.81 -18.10 -55.51
N GLU A 5 6.51 -18.65 -56.50
CA GLU A 5 6.66 -20.11 -56.66
C GLU A 5 7.37 -20.73 -55.46
N ASN A 6 8.36 -20.03 -54.89
CA ASN A 6 9.13 -20.53 -53.76
C ASN A 6 8.36 -20.47 -52.44
N ILE A 7 7.57 -19.42 -52.22
CA ILE A 7 6.62 -19.34 -51.10
C ILE A 7 5.61 -20.50 -51.19
N LYS A 8 5.02 -20.71 -52.37
CA LYS A 8 4.05 -21.79 -52.59
C LYS A 8 4.65 -23.17 -52.33
N ARG A 9 5.82 -23.44 -52.91
CA ARG A 9 6.54 -24.72 -52.73
C ARG A 9 6.83 -24.98 -51.25
N LEU A 10 7.46 -24.02 -50.55
CA LEU A 10 7.83 -24.18 -49.13
C LEU A 10 6.58 -24.35 -48.25
N ARG A 11 5.48 -23.65 -48.57
CA ARG A 11 4.20 -23.81 -47.88
C ARG A 11 3.63 -25.22 -48.06
N GLU A 12 3.63 -25.73 -49.29
CA GLU A 12 3.13 -27.08 -49.62
C GLU A 12 4.01 -28.19 -49.03
N GLU A 13 5.34 -28.03 -49.07
CA GLU A 13 6.30 -28.95 -48.43
C GLU A 13 6.08 -29.06 -46.92
N LYS A 14 5.64 -27.98 -46.27
CA LYS A 14 5.32 -27.96 -44.83
C LYS A 14 3.86 -28.27 -44.50
N GLY A 15 3.04 -28.60 -45.50
CA GLY A 15 1.63 -28.95 -45.30
C GLY A 15 0.77 -27.80 -44.76
N ILE A 16 1.17 -26.56 -45.00
CA ILE A 16 0.47 -25.36 -44.51
C ILE A 16 -0.57 -24.91 -45.54
N SER A 17 -1.80 -24.56 -45.15
CA SER A 17 -2.79 -24.00 -46.09
C SER A 17 -2.62 -22.49 -46.28
N GLN A 18 -3.11 -21.94 -47.41
CA GLN A 18 -3.07 -20.49 -47.65
C GLN A 18 -3.89 -19.73 -46.59
N GLU A 19 -5.01 -20.29 -46.16
CA GLU A 19 -5.87 -19.75 -45.10
C GLU A 19 -5.13 -19.65 -43.77
N TYR A 20 -4.39 -20.69 -43.40
CA TYR A 20 -3.60 -20.70 -42.17
C TYR A 20 -2.47 -19.66 -42.22
N ALA A 21 -1.73 -19.58 -43.33
CA ALA A 21 -0.68 -18.59 -43.51
C ALA A 21 -1.24 -17.16 -43.42
N ALA A 22 -2.35 -16.89 -44.11
CA ALA A 22 -3.02 -15.59 -44.09
C ALA A 22 -3.51 -15.21 -42.69
N GLN A 23 -4.13 -16.15 -41.97
CA GLN A 23 -4.60 -15.95 -40.60
C GLN A 23 -3.44 -15.63 -39.65
N LYS A 24 -2.32 -16.34 -39.76
CA LYS A 24 -1.13 -16.09 -38.93
C LYS A 24 -0.48 -14.74 -39.19
N MET A 25 -0.54 -14.26 -40.43
CA MET A 25 0.00 -12.96 -40.82
C MET A 25 -0.96 -11.78 -40.64
N GLY A 26 -2.23 -12.05 -40.34
CA GLY A 26 -3.25 -10.99 -40.25
C GLY A 26 -3.56 -10.34 -41.61
N VAL A 27 -3.40 -11.08 -42.71
CA VAL A 27 -3.69 -10.63 -44.08
C VAL A 27 -4.84 -11.43 -44.70
N SER A 28 -5.37 -10.96 -45.83
CA SER A 28 -6.40 -11.73 -46.55
C SER A 28 -5.81 -12.95 -47.25
N VAL A 29 -6.58 -14.05 -47.36
CA VAL A 29 -6.17 -15.24 -48.12
C VAL A 29 -5.85 -14.89 -49.58
N GLN A 30 -6.60 -13.94 -50.14
CA GLN A 30 -6.36 -13.37 -51.47
C GLN A 30 -4.96 -12.75 -51.59
N SER A 31 -4.47 -12.06 -50.55
CA SER A 31 -3.11 -11.50 -50.54
C SER A 31 -2.04 -12.58 -50.67
N VAL A 32 -2.19 -13.69 -49.93
CA VAL A 32 -1.27 -14.84 -50.02
C VAL A 32 -1.34 -15.50 -51.40
N SER A 33 -2.53 -15.69 -51.96
CA SER A 33 -2.70 -16.22 -53.33
C SER A 33 -2.04 -15.32 -54.38
N LEU A 34 -2.20 -13.99 -54.26
CA LEU A 34 -1.58 -13.03 -55.17
C LEU A 34 -0.05 -13.03 -55.08
N TRP A 35 0.52 -13.28 -53.89
CA TRP A 35 1.96 -13.43 -53.72
C TRP A 35 2.47 -14.73 -54.36
N GLU A 36 1.78 -15.85 -54.13
CA GLU A 36 2.13 -17.15 -54.71
C GLU A 36 2.01 -17.17 -56.24
N GLU A 37 1.10 -16.38 -56.80
CA GLU A 37 0.94 -16.17 -58.25
C GLU A 37 1.87 -15.08 -58.82
N ASN A 38 2.75 -14.49 -58.00
CA ASN A 38 3.62 -13.36 -58.36
C ASN A 38 2.88 -12.12 -58.90
N LYS A 39 1.59 -11.96 -58.59
CA LYS A 39 0.78 -10.79 -58.99
C LYS A 39 1.05 -9.57 -58.13
N THR A 40 1.43 -9.79 -56.87
CA THR A 40 1.87 -8.74 -55.94
C THR A 40 3.07 -9.25 -55.14
N VAL A 41 3.78 -8.34 -54.47
CA VAL A 41 4.96 -8.68 -53.65
C VAL A 41 4.62 -8.45 -52.18
N PRO A 42 4.94 -9.39 -51.28
CA PRO A 42 4.79 -9.18 -49.84
C PRO A 42 5.68 -8.02 -49.36
N SER A 43 5.21 -7.26 -48.37
CA SER A 43 6.04 -6.25 -47.70
C SER A 43 7.21 -6.91 -46.97
N ILE A 44 8.23 -6.13 -46.59
CA ILE A 44 9.38 -6.63 -45.82
C ILE A 44 8.91 -7.31 -44.52
N GLU A 45 7.94 -6.72 -43.84
CA GLU A 45 7.35 -7.28 -42.62
C GLU A 45 6.68 -8.64 -42.87
N ASN A 46 5.92 -8.77 -43.97
CA ASN A 46 5.28 -10.02 -44.36
C ASN A 46 6.29 -11.07 -44.85
N LEU A 47 7.41 -10.67 -45.47
CA LEU A 47 8.50 -11.57 -45.85
C LEU A 47 9.18 -12.18 -44.63
N VAL A 48 9.45 -11.37 -43.60
CA VAL A 48 10.01 -11.87 -42.33
C VAL A 48 9.03 -12.82 -41.67
N MET A 49 7.73 -12.46 -41.62
CA MET A 49 6.72 -13.32 -41.02
C MET A 49 6.50 -14.63 -41.78
N LEU A 50 6.55 -14.60 -43.12
CA LEU A 50 6.57 -15.80 -43.96
C LEU A 50 7.78 -16.68 -43.62
N SER A 51 8.95 -16.10 -43.39
CA SER A 51 10.17 -16.85 -43.06
C SER A 51 10.03 -17.60 -41.73
N GLU A 52 9.37 -16.98 -40.75
CA GLU A 52 9.08 -17.58 -39.46
C GLU A 52 8.02 -18.69 -39.55
N ILE A 53 6.90 -18.44 -40.25
CA ILE A 53 5.81 -19.41 -40.44
C ILE A 53 6.30 -20.63 -41.21
N LEU A 54 7.09 -20.38 -42.26
CA LEU A 54 7.66 -21.40 -43.11
C LEU A 54 8.99 -21.92 -42.57
N GLY A 55 9.46 -21.50 -41.39
CA GLY A 55 10.67 -21.97 -40.73
C GLY A 55 11.91 -22.06 -41.64
N VAL A 56 12.16 -21.02 -42.41
CA VAL A 56 13.27 -20.86 -43.36
C VAL A 56 13.87 -19.45 -43.19
N THR A 57 15.02 -19.19 -43.79
CA THR A 57 15.56 -17.81 -43.83
C THR A 57 14.88 -16.98 -44.93
N VAL A 58 14.94 -15.65 -44.83
CA VAL A 58 14.44 -14.76 -45.89
C VAL A 58 15.23 -14.95 -47.19
N ASP A 59 16.54 -15.22 -47.12
CA ASP A 59 17.35 -15.53 -48.30
C ASP A 59 16.90 -16.83 -48.99
N GLU A 60 16.54 -17.85 -48.21
CA GLU A 60 15.97 -19.10 -48.72
C GLU A 60 14.59 -18.88 -49.35
N LEU A 61 13.73 -18.02 -48.79
CA LEU A 61 12.47 -17.59 -49.42
C LEU A 61 12.69 -16.88 -50.76
N LEU A 62 13.74 -16.06 -50.84
CA LEU A 62 14.12 -15.34 -52.07
C LEU A 62 14.82 -16.25 -53.10
N GLY A 63 14.99 -17.54 -52.80
CA GLY A 63 15.61 -18.51 -53.72
C GLY A 63 17.12 -18.34 -53.86
N ARG A 64 17.78 -17.73 -52.87
CA ARG A 64 19.24 -17.68 -52.80
C ARG A 64 19.71 -18.95 -52.08
N GLU A 65 20.36 -19.84 -52.81
CA GLU A 65 20.88 -21.10 -52.26
C GLU A 65 21.79 -20.81 -51.06
N ALA A 66 21.50 -21.43 -49.93
CA ALA A 66 22.43 -21.52 -48.82
C ALA A 66 23.66 -22.29 -49.33
N ALA A 67 24.81 -21.62 -49.38
CA ALA A 67 26.08 -22.29 -49.59
C ALA A 67 26.20 -23.43 -48.59
N GLN A 68 26.19 -24.67 -49.08
CA GLN A 68 26.38 -25.86 -48.25
C GLN A 68 27.78 -25.84 -47.61
N PRO A 69 27.92 -26.39 -46.40
CA PRO A 69 29.04 -26.11 -45.53
C PRO A 69 30.27 -26.90 -45.99
N ALA A 70 31.27 -26.19 -46.53
CA ALA A 70 32.63 -26.68 -46.51
C ALA A 70 33.14 -26.59 -45.07
N ASP A 71 33.47 -27.77 -44.55
CA ASP A 71 34.30 -28.05 -43.39
C ASP A 71 35.31 -26.94 -43.06
N ASN A 72 35.02 -26.17 -42.02
CA ASN A 72 35.99 -25.40 -41.25
C ASN A 72 35.38 -25.11 -39.87
N SER A 73 35.63 -26.02 -38.94
CA SER A 73 35.44 -25.75 -37.51
C SER A 73 36.20 -24.47 -37.10
N ARG A 74 35.48 -23.53 -36.46
CA ARG A 74 35.96 -22.40 -35.64
C ARG A 74 36.36 -21.08 -36.34
N GLN A 75 35.42 -20.41 -36.99
CA GLN A 75 35.45 -18.94 -36.95
C GLN A 75 34.05 -18.38 -36.65
N PRO A 76 33.88 -17.56 -35.59
CA PRO A 76 32.62 -16.90 -35.33
C PRO A 76 32.32 -15.94 -36.47
N VAL A 77 31.03 -15.83 -36.84
CA VAL A 77 30.52 -14.76 -37.70
C VAL A 77 31.15 -13.45 -37.23
N GLN A 78 31.91 -12.80 -38.11
CA GLN A 78 32.75 -11.66 -37.76
C GLN A 78 31.92 -10.61 -37.01
N GLU A 79 32.06 -10.56 -35.69
CA GLU A 79 31.31 -9.63 -34.86
C GLU A 79 31.68 -8.21 -35.28
N LEU A 80 30.70 -7.37 -35.58
CA LEU A 80 30.99 -5.97 -35.92
C LEU A 80 31.57 -5.30 -34.66
N HIS A 81 32.89 -5.15 -34.65
CA HIS A 81 33.63 -4.48 -33.62
C HIS A 81 33.35 -2.97 -33.68
N ILE A 82 32.78 -2.41 -32.61
CA ILE A 82 32.28 -1.02 -32.58
C ILE A 82 33.26 -0.10 -31.85
N GLY A 83 34.03 -0.66 -30.93
CA GLY A 83 35.04 0.07 -30.19
C GLY A 83 35.78 -0.78 -29.17
N THR A 84 36.94 -0.29 -28.74
CA THR A 84 37.73 -0.86 -27.65
C THR A 84 37.86 0.14 -26.52
N ALA A 85 38.13 -0.34 -25.31
CA ALA A 85 38.58 0.53 -24.25
C ALA A 85 39.54 -0.18 -23.29
N ALA A 86 40.58 0.53 -22.87
CA ALA A 86 41.52 0.04 -21.87
C ALA A 86 40.86 0.02 -20.48
N VAL A 87 41.01 -1.10 -19.78
CA VAL A 87 40.66 -1.20 -18.37
C VAL A 87 41.71 -0.46 -17.57
N SER A 88 41.25 0.39 -16.65
CA SER A 88 42.13 1.14 -15.76
C SER A 88 42.95 0.16 -14.91
N LYS A 89 44.27 0.10 -15.15
CA LYS A 89 45.22 -0.70 -14.36
C LYS A 89 45.57 -0.01 -13.03
N ASP A 90 45.37 1.30 -12.93
CA ASP A 90 45.65 2.08 -11.73
C ASP A 90 44.70 1.74 -10.58
N ASP A 91 45.30 1.31 -9.48
CA ASP A 91 44.64 0.80 -8.29
C ASP A 91 43.83 1.91 -7.58
N GLU A 92 44.30 3.16 -7.64
CA GLU A 92 43.56 4.32 -7.13
C GLU A 92 42.33 4.64 -7.99
N SER A 93 42.49 4.62 -9.32
CA SER A 93 41.41 4.84 -10.28
C SER A 93 40.31 3.78 -10.17
N LYS A 94 40.68 2.49 -10.02
CA LYS A 94 39.72 1.40 -9.72
C LYS A 94 38.99 1.67 -8.40
N LYS A 95 39.72 2.02 -7.32
CA LYS A 95 39.11 2.29 -6.01
C LYS A 95 38.12 3.44 -6.04
N GLN A 96 38.45 4.50 -6.76
CA GLN A 96 37.60 5.68 -6.90
C GLN A 96 36.37 5.40 -7.78
N GLY A 97 36.47 4.57 -8.82
CA GLY A 97 35.33 4.08 -9.60
C GLY A 97 34.32 3.30 -8.75
N VAL A 98 34.82 2.39 -7.91
CA VAL A 98 33.98 1.64 -6.94
C VAL A 98 33.37 2.55 -5.89
N LYS A 99 34.14 3.51 -5.36
CA LYS A 99 33.62 4.52 -4.42
C LYS A 99 32.46 5.30 -5.04
N LEU A 100 32.58 5.71 -6.31
CA LEU A 100 31.51 6.40 -7.05
C LEU A 100 30.26 5.53 -7.24
N TYR A 101 30.42 4.28 -7.71
CA TYR A 101 29.32 3.35 -7.94
C TYR A 101 28.48 3.11 -6.67
N TYR A 102 29.14 2.89 -5.52
CA TYR A 102 28.43 2.64 -4.26
C TYR A 102 28.01 3.92 -3.53
N ARG A 103 28.63 5.09 -3.76
CA ARG A 103 28.29 6.35 -3.04
C ARG A 103 26.86 6.79 -3.29
N LYS A 104 26.34 6.74 -4.53
CA LYS A 104 24.94 7.10 -4.81
C LYS A 104 23.95 6.11 -4.17
N ASN A 105 24.26 4.82 -4.18
CA ASN A 105 23.43 3.79 -3.54
C ASN A 105 23.44 3.85 -2.01
N ILE A 106 24.54 4.30 -1.41
CA ILE A 106 24.62 4.53 0.04
C ILE A 106 23.90 5.82 0.40
N LEU A 107 24.13 6.91 -0.35
CA LEU A 107 23.53 8.22 -0.08
C LEU A 107 22.00 8.19 -0.21
N SER A 108 21.45 7.53 -1.25
CA SER A 108 19.99 7.39 -1.38
C SER A 108 19.36 6.64 -0.21
N ARG A 109 20.05 5.62 0.31
CA ARG A 109 19.63 4.88 1.51
C ARG A 109 19.75 5.71 2.79
N CYS A 110 20.80 6.52 2.92
CA CYS A 110 20.95 7.47 4.03
C CYS A 110 19.87 8.55 4.04
N VAL A 111 19.44 9.03 2.87
CA VAL A 111 18.35 10.02 2.78
C VAL A 111 17.01 9.41 3.19
N ILE A 112 16.71 8.19 2.71
CA ILE A 112 15.51 7.47 3.13
C ILE A 112 15.54 7.18 4.64
N ALA A 113 16.71 6.82 5.18
CA ALA A 113 16.94 6.66 6.62
C ALA A 113 16.64 7.94 7.40
N ALA A 114 17.15 9.09 6.94
CA ALA A 114 16.95 10.38 7.59
C ALA A 114 15.48 10.79 7.59
N ILE A 115 14.76 10.58 6.47
CA ILE A 115 13.31 10.86 6.40
C ILE A 115 12.53 9.95 7.37
N GLY A 116 12.87 8.66 7.44
CA GLY A 116 12.26 7.73 8.38
C GLY A 116 12.52 8.10 9.85
N LEU A 117 13.75 8.53 10.16
CA LEU A 117 14.13 9.01 11.49
C LEU A 117 13.41 10.30 11.88
N ILE A 118 13.26 11.25 10.95
CA ILE A 118 12.49 12.49 11.17
C ILE A 118 11.02 12.16 11.45
N TYR A 119 10.42 11.23 10.69
CA TYR A 119 9.04 10.83 10.92
C TYR A 119 8.86 10.16 12.29
N LEU A 120 9.76 9.23 12.64
CA LEU A 120 9.81 8.60 13.97
C LEU A 120 10.01 9.60 15.10
N PHE A 121 10.91 10.57 14.93
CA PHE A 121 11.16 11.62 15.90
C PHE A 121 9.90 12.48 16.11
N ASN A 122 9.22 12.87 15.02
CA ASN A 122 7.97 13.61 15.13
C ASN A 122 6.86 12.79 15.81
N SER A 123 6.71 11.51 15.46
CA SER A 123 5.75 10.61 16.12
C SER A 123 6.07 10.39 17.60
N CYS A 124 7.35 10.31 17.96
CA CYS A 124 7.82 10.13 19.35
C CYS A 124 7.66 11.41 20.18
N MET A 125 8.01 12.58 19.61
CA MET A 125 7.82 13.88 20.26
C MET A 125 6.35 14.20 20.51
N PHE A 126 5.45 13.76 19.62
CA PHE A 126 4.01 13.87 19.80
C PHE A 126 3.52 12.99 20.96
N MET A 127 3.97 11.73 21.05
CA MET A 127 3.64 10.82 22.17
C MET A 127 4.20 11.27 23.53
N LEU A 128 5.32 12.00 23.57
CA LEU A 128 5.88 12.53 24.81
C LEU A 128 5.18 13.81 25.28
N PHE A 129 4.43 14.49 24.40
CA PHE A 129 3.77 15.75 24.70
C PHE A 129 2.41 15.54 25.39
N GLU A 130 1.73 14.41 25.14
CA GLU A 130 0.52 14.01 25.86
C GLU A 130 0.85 13.00 26.96
N ARG A 131 0.49 13.35 28.19
CA ARG A 131 0.96 12.71 29.40
C ARG A 131 0.28 11.35 29.64
N SER A 132 1.11 10.36 29.94
CA SER A 132 0.91 9.25 30.90
C SER A 132 0.38 7.88 30.45
N ARG A 133 1.08 6.83 30.95
CA ARG A 133 0.74 5.39 31.05
C ARG A 133 1.21 4.40 29.97
N LEU A 134 2.05 4.76 29.01
CA LEU A 134 2.73 3.76 28.16
C LEU A 134 4.08 3.34 28.73
N ASN A 135 4.32 2.03 28.79
CA ASN A 135 5.59 1.44 29.22
C ASN A 135 6.69 1.86 28.22
N PRO A 136 7.76 2.57 28.64
CA PRO A 136 8.68 3.26 27.72
C PRO A 136 9.39 2.31 26.74
N ILE A 137 9.41 1.01 27.00
CA ILE A 137 9.94 -0.02 26.09
C ILE A 137 9.24 -0.01 24.72
N PHE A 138 7.93 0.25 24.66
CA PHE A 138 7.19 0.28 23.39
C PHE A 138 7.53 1.49 22.51
N LEU A 139 8.11 2.55 23.09
CA LEU A 139 8.65 3.68 22.31
C LEU A 139 9.86 3.27 21.48
N PHE A 140 10.64 2.27 21.91
CA PHE A 140 11.89 1.86 21.25
C PHE A 140 11.72 0.78 20.19
N VAL A 141 10.61 0.04 20.21
CA VAL A 141 10.34 -1.06 19.25
C VAL A 141 10.32 -0.56 17.79
N PRO A 142 9.65 0.57 17.45
CA PRO A 142 9.71 1.14 16.10
C PRO A 142 11.13 1.56 15.68
N PHE A 143 11.94 2.06 16.63
CA PHE A 143 13.34 2.41 16.36
C PHE A 143 14.17 1.17 16.05
N ILE A 144 13.92 0.04 16.72
CA ILE A 144 14.61 -1.22 16.45
C ILE A 144 14.26 -1.75 15.05
N PHE A 145 12.98 -1.71 14.65
CA PHE A 145 12.56 -2.16 13.31
C PHE A 145 13.06 -1.26 12.19
N VAL A 146 13.06 0.07 12.38
CA VAL A 146 13.63 1.00 11.41
C VAL A 146 15.15 0.91 11.39
N ALA A 147 15.81 0.77 12.54
CA ALA A 147 17.24 0.53 12.60
C ALA A 147 17.61 -0.79 11.89
N LEU A 148 16.89 -1.89 12.10
CA LEU A 148 17.12 -3.16 11.40
C LEU A 148 16.87 -3.02 9.88
N GLY A 149 15.78 -2.37 9.49
CA GLY A 149 15.42 -2.12 8.09
C GLY A 149 16.43 -1.24 7.34
N LEU A 150 17.18 -0.39 8.04
CA LEU A 150 18.21 0.48 7.48
C LEU A 150 19.61 -0.13 7.57
N MET A 151 19.94 -0.76 8.70
CA MET A 151 21.25 -1.32 9.00
C MET A 151 21.53 -2.58 8.19
N VAL A 152 20.54 -3.46 7.96
CA VAL A 152 20.76 -4.69 7.19
C VAL A 152 21.08 -4.39 5.72
N PRO A 153 20.33 -3.54 4.99
CA PRO A 153 20.69 -3.18 3.63
C PRO A 153 21.99 -2.37 3.54
N LEU A 154 22.30 -1.53 4.53
CA LEU A 154 23.56 -0.78 4.58
C LEU A 154 24.74 -1.73 4.80
N ALA A 155 24.65 -2.64 5.78
CA ALA A 155 25.65 -3.67 6.05
C ALA A 155 25.85 -4.58 4.83
N LEU A 156 24.78 -5.00 4.16
CA LEU A 156 24.86 -5.77 2.91
C LEU A 156 25.51 -4.95 1.77
N SER A 157 25.24 -3.65 1.68
CA SER A 157 25.86 -2.76 0.69
C SER A 157 27.35 -2.56 0.95
N LEU A 158 27.74 -2.35 2.22
CA LEU A 158 29.13 -2.23 2.66
C LEU A 158 29.88 -3.55 2.50
N TYR A 159 29.26 -4.68 2.83
CA TYR A 159 29.81 -6.01 2.61
C TYR A 159 30.04 -6.28 1.12
N LYS A 160 29.04 -5.99 0.26
CA LYS A 160 29.18 -6.08 -1.20
C LYS A 160 30.30 -5.18 -1.71
N ARG A 161 30.38 -3.93 -1.22
CA ARG A 161 31.45 -2.99 -1.57
C ARG A 161 32.84 -3.50 -1.17
N HIS A 162 32.98 -4.04 0.05
CA HIS A 162 34.24 -4.62 0.52
C HIS A 162 34.64 -5.85 -0.30
N LYS A 163 33.69 -6.74 -0.60
CA LYS A 163 33.91 -7.89 -1.49
C LYS A 163 34.33 -7.45 -2.89
N SER A 164 33.74 -6.38 -3.43
CA SER A 164 34.14 -5.81 -4.72
C SER A 164 35.56 -5.22 -4.69
N PHE A 165 36.01 -4.64 -3.58
CA PHE A 165 37.42 -4.24 -3.42
C PHE A 165 38.37 -5.43 -3.37
N LYS A 166 37.95 -6.56 -2.78
CA LYS A 166 38.73 -7.79 -2.80
C LYS A 166 38.81 -8.36 -4.23
N SER A 167 37.70 -8.39 -4.97
CA SER A 167 37.68 -8.92 -6.34
C SER A 167 38.41 -8.07 -7.37
N ILE A 168 38.63 -6.77 -7.11
CA ILE A 168 39.51 -5.90 -7.92
C ILE A 168 40.94 -6.44 -7.95
N LYS A 169 41.48 -6.88 -6.80
CA LYS A 169 42.83 -7.45 -6.72
C LYS A 169 42.94 -8.78 -7.48
N ASP A 170 41.83 -9.48 -7.63
CA ASP A 170 41.75 -10.77 -8.33
C ASP A 170 41.42 -10.60 -9.84
N SER A 171 41.36 -9.38 -10.38
CA SER A 171 40.97 -9.10 -11.78
C SER A 171 42.09 -8.55 -12.67
N ASP A 172 43.34 -8.58 -12.21
CA ASP A 172 44.48 -7.99 -12.92
C ASP A 172 44.83 -8.65 -14.26
N SER A 173 44.16 -9.74 -14.63
CA SER A 173 44.37 -10.41 -15.91
C SER A 173 43.70 -9.73 -17.11
N ILE A 174 42.66 -8.90 -16.92
CA ILE A 174 41.89 -8.30 -18.02
C ILE A 174 42.37 -6.87 -18.31
N GLU A 175 42.69 -6.59 -19.57
CA GLU A 175 43.30 -5.33 -19.99
C GLU A 175 42.42 -4.48 -20.90
N LYS A 176 41.67 -5.11 -21.80
CA LYS A 176 40.89 -4.42 -22.82
C LYS A 176 39.47 -4.96 -22.84
N LEU A 177 38.51 -4.05 -23.02
CA LEU A 177 37.12 -4.37 -23.32
C LEU A 177 36.85 -4.10 -24.79
N TYR A 178 36.12 -5.01 -25.43
CA TYR A 178 35.71 -4.90 -26.82
C TYR A 178 34.19 -4.79 -26.84
N PHE A 179 33.68 -3.71 -27.45
CA PHE A 179 32.25 -3.46 -27.55
C PHE A 179 31.74 -4.01 -28.89
N TYR A 180 30.77 -4.91 -28.79
CA TYR A 180 30.09 -5.51 -29.92
C TYR A 180 28.60 -5.17 -29.88
N ARG A 181 27.89 -5.48 -30.97
CA ARG A 181 26.44 -5.22 -31.05
C ARG A 181 25.62 -6.01 -30.02
N GLN A 182 26.09 -7.18 -29.62
CA GLN A 182 25.33 -8.12 -28.77
C GLN A 182 25.83 -8.16 -27.33
N GLY A 183 27.03 -7.66 -27.06
CA GLY A 183 27.66 -7.76 -25.75
C GLY A 183 29.05 -7.14 -25.69
N ILE A 184 29.78 -7.48 -24.65
CA ILE A 184 31.12 -6.98 -24.34
C ILE A 184 32.08 -8.17 -24.23
N GLY A 185 33.14 -8.17 -25.04
CA GLY A 185 34.25 -9.10 -24.92
C GLY A 185 35.33 -8.55 -23.98
N PHE A 186 36.03 -9.45 -23.29
CA PHE A 186 37.11 -9.12 -22.36
C PHE A 186 38.40 -9.79 -22.86
N SER A 187 39.52 -9.06 -22.98
CA SER A 187 40.82 -9.61 -23.40
C SER A 187 41.94 -9.40 -22.37
N THR A 188 42.98 -10.24 -22.47
CA THR A 188 44.17 -10.30 -21.59
C THR A 188 45.47 -10.07 -22.37
N GLU A 189 46.54 -9.60 -21.70
CA GLU A 189 47.83 -9.17 -22.30
C GLU A 189 48.51 -10.19 -23.24
N ARG A 190 48.17 -11.48 -23.13
CA ARG A 190 48.81 -12.54 -23.93
C ARG A 190 48.29 -12.66 -25.36
N GLN A 191 47.16 -12.05 -25.69
CA GLN A 191 46.58 -12.06 -27.02
C GLN A 191 45.94 -10.70 -27.30
N ASP A 192 46.48 -9.95 -28.26
CA ASP A 192 45.92 -8.65 -28.70
C ASP A 192 44.53 -8.79 -29.36
N GLU A 193 44.10 -10.03 -29.59
CA GLU A 193 42.82 -10.44 -30.15
C GLU A 193 41.97 -11.13 -29.07
N TYR A 194 40.66 -10.90 -29.10
CA TYR A 194 39.71 -11.44 -28.14
C TYR A 194 39.78 -12.98 -28.08
N ASP A 195 40.20 -13.54 -26.94
CA ASP A 195 40.08 -14.97 -26.66
C ASP A 195 38.60 -15.28 -26.43
N GLY A 196 37.97 -16.03 -27.33
CA GLY A 196 36.53 -16.32 -27.38
C GLY A 196 35.84 -16.79 -26.09
N ASN A 197 36.59 -16.99 -25.01
CA ASN A 197 36.19 -17.57 -23.75
C ASN A 197 35.55 -16.60 -22.73
N PHE A 198 35.57 -15.29 -22.95
CA PHE A 198 35.03 -14.32 -21.98
C PHE A 198 34.19 -13.23 -22.66
N PHE A 199 33.01 -13.61 -23.16
CA PHE A 199 31.98 -12.70 -23.68
C PHE A 199 30.86 -12.53 -22.64
N ALA A 200 30.37 -11.31 -22.46
CA ALA A 200 29.17 -11.04 -21.68
C ALA A 200 28.09 -10.42 -22.58
N TYR A 201 26.95 -11.09 -22.71
CA TYR A 201 25.79 -10.48 -23.36
C TYR A 201 25.26 -9.32 -22.52
N TYR A 202 24.68 -8.30 -23.17
CA TYR A 202 24.21 -7.10 -22.45
C TYR A 202 23.14 -7.40 -21.38
N ASN A 203 22.32 -8.43 -21.57
CA ASN A 203 21.33 -8.89 -20.59
C ASN A 203 21.96 -9.55 -19.35
N GLU A 204 23.21 -10.02 -19.43
CA GLU A 204 23.96 -10.60 -18.31
C GLU A 204 24.71 -9.53 -17.49
N ILE A 205 24.79 -8.30 -17.99
CA ILE A 205 25.45 -7.20 -17.29
C ILE A 205 24.57 -6.71 -16.14
N ASN A 206 25.10 -6.81 -14.92
CA ASN A 206 24.40 -6.43 -13.69
C ASN A 206 24.14 -4.92 -13.59
N GLY A 207 24.96 -4.10 -14.24
CA GLY A 207 24.70 -2.69 -14.41
C GLY A 207 25.91 -1.86 -14.82
N VAL A 208 25.62 -0.66 -15.32
CA VAL A 208 26.62 0.30 -15.81
C VAL A 208 26.43 1.64 -15.12
N PHE A 209 27.55 2.25 -14.72
CA PHE A 209 27.60 3.59 -14.17
C PHE A 209 28.52 4.48 -15.00
N ILE A 210 28.03 5.66 -15.37
CA ILE A 210 28.75 6.63 -16.21
C ILE A 210 28.89 7.96 -15.49
N SER A 211 30.13 8.45 -15.45
CA SER A 211 30.52 9.80 -15.05
C SER A 211 31.24 10.49 -16.20
N LYS A 212 31.44 11.81 -16.13
CA LYS A 212 32.10 12.61 -17.17
C LYS A 212 33.47 12.07 -17.60
N LYS A 213 34.21 11.41 -16.70
CA LYS A 213 35.55 10.87 -16.98
C LYS A 213 35.62 9.33 -16.99
N ARG A 214 34.58 8.62 -16.52
CA ARG A 214 34.69 7.18 -16.26
C ARG A 214 33.43 6.38 -16.56
N LEU A 215 33.63 5.17 -17.05
CA LEU A 215 32.65 4.13 -17.27
C LEU A 215 32.95 2.97 -16.30
N VAL A 216 31.95 2.52 -15.55
CA VAL A 216 32.06 1.38 -14.62
C VAL A 216 31.03 0.32 -15.00
N ILE A 217 31.49 -0.89 -15.29
CA ILE A 217 30.66 -2.03 -15.70
C ILE A 217 30.68 -3.10 -14.61
N SER A 218 29.52 -3.58 -14.20
CA SER A 218 29.35 -4.66 -13.22
C SER A 218 28.93 -5.95 -13.91
N TYR A 219 29.79 -6.96 -13.90
CA TYR A 219 29.53 -8.27 -14.51
C TYR A 219 30.14 -9.38 -13.66
N ALA A 220 29.43 -10.52 -13.52
CA ALA A 220 29.88 -11.68 -12.75
C ALA A 220 30.43 -11.37 -11.33
N ARG A 221 29.84 -10.37 -10.64
CA ARG A 221 30.28 -9.87 -9.31
C ARG A 221 31.66 -9.19 -9.30
N LYS A 222 32.23 -8.88 -10.47
CA LYS A 222 33.41 -8.04 -10.66
C LYS A 222 33.02 -6.67 -11.21
N LEU A 223 33.87 -5.68 -10.99
CA LEU A 223 33.69 -4.31 -11.48
C LEU A 223 34.86 -3.95 -12.40
N TYR A 224 34.55 -3.52 -13.61
CA TYR A 224 35.50 -3.07 -14.61
C TYR A 224 35.40 -1.56 -14.75
N THR A 225 36.52 -0.85 -14.62
CA THR A 225 36.56 0.61 -14.71
C THR A 225 37.38 1.02 -15.93
N VAL A 226 36.84 1.93 -16.73
CA VAL A 226 37.41 2.42 -17.98
C VAL A 226 37.37 3.94 -17.98
N ASN A 227 38.40 4.62 -18.48
CA ASN A 227 38.30 6.06 -18.71
C ASN A 227 37.50 6.34 -19.97
N MET A 228 36.64 7.36 -19.94
CA MET A 228 35.82 7.72 -21.10
C MET A 228 36.67 8.19 -22.29
N ASP A 229 37.88 8.68 -22.05
CA ASP A 229 38.81 9.13 -23.08
C ASP A 229 39.47 7.95 -23.80
N ASP A 230 39.60 6.80 -23.13
CA ASP A 230 40.23 5.58 -23.66
C ASP A 230 39.28 4.76 -24.56
N ILE A 231 38.00 5.13 -24.63
CA ILE A 231 37.02 4.48 -25.50
C ILE A 231 37.29 4.90 -26.95
N GLN A 232 37.73 3.96 -27.75
CA GLN A 232 37.89 4.08 -29.19
C GLN A 232 36.58 3.72 -29.91
N GLY A 233 36.34 4.30 -31.08
CA GLY A 233 35.10 4.13 -31.85
C GLY A 233 34.05 5.21 -31.59
N ASP A 234 32.83 4.99 -32.10
CA ASP A 234 31.73 5.94 -31.92
C ASP A 234 31.15 5.83 -30.50
N LYS A 235 31.57 6.76 -29.63
CA LYS A 235 31.15 6.82 -28.23
C LYS A 235 29.63 6.93 -28.09
N ASP A 236 28.96 7.68 -28.97
CA ASP A 236 27.51 7.84 -28.92
C ASP A 236 26.79 6.52 -29.23
N VAL A 237 27.28 5.76 -30.20
CA VAL A 237 26.73 4.44 -30.53
C VAL A 237 26.92 3.46 -29.38
N ILE A 238 28.12 3.39 -28.80
CA ILE A 238 28.42 2.51 -27.66
C ILE A 238 27.53 2.87 -26.46
N LEU A 239 27.43 4.16 -26.14
CA LEU A 239 26.58 4.64 -25.04
C LEU A 239 25.10 4.29 -25.26
N LYS A 240 24.56 4.50 -26.47
CA LYS A 240 23.18 4.09 -26.81
C LYS A 240 22.98 2.59 -26.64
N MET A 241 23.94 1.77 -27.04
CA MET A 241 23.86 0.32 -26.87
C MET A 241 23.83 -0.09 -25.40
N LEU A 242 24.69 0.49 -24.57
CA LEU A 242 24.70 0.24 -23.13
C LEU A 242 23.38 0.66 -22.49
N ILE A 243 22.82 1.82 -22.88
CA ILE A 243 21.54 2.33 -22.35
C ILE A 243 20.37 1.43 -22.72
N ASN A 244 20.32 0.96 -23.97
CA ASN A 244 19.17 0.24 -24.50
C ASN A 244 19.14 -1.24 -24.08
N ASN A 245 20.30 -1.85 -23.86
CA ASN A 245 20.38 -3.30 -23.67
C ASN A 245 20.68 -3.73 -22.22
N ILE A 246 21.05 -2.81 -21.32
CA ILE A 246 21.44 -3.14 -19.93
C ILE A 246 20.33 -2.79 -18.93
N ARG A 247 20.05 -3.72 -18.01
CA ARG A 247 18.95 -3.63 -17.04
C ARG A 247 19.08 -2.46 -16.05
N TYR A 248 20.29 -2.19 -15.57
CA TYR A 248 20.57 -1.16 -14.57
C TYR A 248 21.61 -0.17 -15.08
N PHE A 249 21.18 1.03 -15.47
CA PHE A 249 22.04 2.10 -15.96
C PHE A 249 21.94 3.34 -15.07
N TYR A 250 23.08 3.91 -14.70
CA TYR A 250 23.19 5.09 -13.84
C TYR A 250 24.09 6.14 -14.50
N SER A 251 23.57 7.34 -14.77
CA SER A 251 24.37 8.46 -15.27
C SER A 251 24.42 9.58 -14.24
N GLN A 252 25.58 10.24 -14.14
CA GLN A 252 25.76 11.38 -13.24
C GLN A 252 25.34 12.71 -13.86
N ASP A 253 25.38 12.85 -15.19
CA ASP A 253 25.26 14.16 -15.86
C ASP A 253 24.82 14.13 -17.33
N VAL A 254 24.32 13.00 -17.87
CA VAL A 254 23.97 12.94 -19.30
C VAL A 254 22.46 12.85 -19.51
N ALA A 255 21.89 14.00 -19.91
CA ALA A 255 20.53 14.12 -20.39
C ALA A 255 20.38 13.49 -21.79
N TYR A 256 20.52 12.17 -21.93
CA TYR A 256 20.11 11.50 -23.17
C TYR A 256 18.60 11.22 -23.09
N LYS A 257 17.82 12.02 -23.83
CA LYS A 257 16.43 11.72 -24.20
C LYS A 257 16.41 10.47 -25.08
N TYR A 258 16.02 9.32 -24.55
CA TYR A 258 15.50 8.21 -25.36
C TYR A 258 14.19 7.70 -24.75
N PRO A 259 13.09 7.68 -25.50
CA PRO A 259 11.82 7.18 -25.00
C PRO A 259 11.79 5.66 -25.12
N LEU A 260 12.08 4.95 -24.04
CA LEU A 260 11.69 3.54 -23.91
C LEU A 260 10.25 3.50 -23.39
N CYS A 261 9.28 3.71 -24.29
CA CYS A 261 7.88 3.35 -24.06
C CYS A 261 7.12 3.33 -25.39
N SER A 262 6.37 2.26 -25.65
CA SER A 262 5.39 2.18 -26.76
C SER A 262 4.17 3.09 -26.55
N MET A 263 4.04 3.71 -25.37
CA MET A 263 3.03 4.72 -25.05
C MET A 263 3.54 6.10 -25.44
N SER A 264 2.68 6.91 -26.07
CA SER A 264 2.98 8.32 -26.32
C SER A 264 3.32 9.05 -25.01
N GLU A 265 4.19 10.06 -25.10
CA GLU A 265 4.70 10.81 -23.94
C GLU A 265 3.57 11.35 -23.04
N GLU A 266 2.45 11.77 -23.63
CA GLU A 266 1.25 12.21 -22.93
C GLU A 266 0.60 11.10 -22.10
N ARG A 267 0.50 9.88 -22.63
CA ARG A 267 -0.09 8.74 -21.90
C ARG A 267 0.80 8.30 -20.74
N ILE A 268 2.12 8.40 -20.88
CA ILE A 268 3.06 8.14 -19.77
C ILE A 268 2.87 9.15 -18.66
N LYS A 269 2.80 10.46 -18.99
CA LYS A 269 2.58 11.54 -18.02
C LYS A 269 1.23 11.37 -17.32
N LEU A 270 0.17 11.05 -18.06
CA LEU A 270 -1.14 10.78 -17.49
C LEU A 270 -1.10 9.60 -16.51
N PHE A 271 -0.47 8.49 -16.91
CA PHE A 271 -0.33 7.31 -16.06
C PHE A 271 0.44 7.61 -14.77
N GLN A 272 1.57 8.33 -14.88
CA GLN A 272 2.36 8.74 -13.73
C GLN A 272 1.56 9.63 -12.77
N ARG A 273 0.75 10.55 -13.29
CA ARG A 273 -0.15 11.40 -12.48
C ARG A 273 -1.18 10.56 -11.74
N ILE A 274 -1.86 9.63 -12.42
CA ILE A 274 -2.85 8.75 -11.79
C ILE A 274 -2.24 7.95 -10.63
N ASN A 275 -1.10 7.30 -10.85
CA ASN A 275 -0.47 6.49 -9.81
C ASN A 275 0.02 7.35 -8.63
N TRP A 276 0.56 8.54 -8.88
CA TRP A 276 0.93 9.49 -7.82
C TRP A 276 -0.27 9.97 -7.02
N THR A 277 -1.38 10.29 -7.68
CA THR A 277 -2.61 10.72 -7.00
C THR A 277 -3.14 9.61 -6.09
N LEU A 278 -3.19 8.36 -6.57
CA LEU A 278 -3.62 7.21 -5.76
C LEU A 278 -2.68 6.97 -4.57
N PHE A 279 -1.37 7.13 -4.78
CA PHE A 279 -0.38 6.99 -3.72
C PHE A 279 -0.52 8.08 -2.64
N CYS A 280 -0.77 9.33 -3.04
CA CYS A 280 -1.04 10.42 -2.10
C CYS A 280 -2.35 10.20 -1.31
N LEU A 281 -3.42 9.78 -1.97
CA LEU A 281 -4.71 9.47 -1.32
C LEU A 281 -4.56 8.34 -0.30
N MET A 282 -3.77 7.31 -0.63
CA MET A 282 -3.42 6.25 0.30
C MET A 282 -2.70 6.78 1.54
N ILE A 283 -1.70 7.67 1.39
CA ILE A 283 -1.00 8.27 2.54
C ILE A 283 -1.97 9.09 3.41
N VAL A 284 -2.82 9.92 2.80
CA VAL A 284 -3.82 10.71 3.55
C VAL A 284 -4.75 9.79 4.33
N SER A 285 -5.29 8.74 3.69
CA SER A 285 -6.15 7.75 4.34
C SER A 285 -5.45 7.03 5.49
N ALA A 286 -4.15 6.71 5.34
CA ALA A 286 -3.35 6.11 6.41
C ALA A 286 -3.20 7.05 7.61
N ASN A 287 -2.99 8.34 7.38
CA ASN A 287 -2.88 9.32 8.46
C ASN A 287 -4.22 9.54 9.16
N VAL A 288 -5.33 9.63 8.41
CA VAL A 288 -6.68 9.69 9.00
C VAL A 288 -6.97 8.44 9.83
N PHE A 289 -6.60 7.25 9.33
CA PHE A 289 -6.68 6.00 10.07
C PHE A 289 -5.87 6.06 11.37
N VAL A 290 -4.60 6.46 11.32
CA VAL A 290 -3.75 6.54 12.52
C VAL A 290 -4.30 7.54 13.53
N ILE A 291 -4.68 8.75 13.09
CA ILE A 291 -5.26 9.78 13.97
C ILE A 291 -6.52 9.24 14.65
N LYS A 292 -7.45 8.66 13.87
CA LYS A 292 -8.68 8.08 14.40
C LYS A 292 -8.44 6.85 15.27
N PHE A 293 -7.40 6.07 14.99
CA PHE A 293 -6.99 4.92 15.79
C PHE A 293 -6.44 5.37 17.15
N MET A 294 -5.69 6.46 17.19
CA MET A 294 -5.21 7.06 18.44
C MET A 294 -6.41 7.54 19.29
N PHE A 295 -7.37 8.25 18.69
CA PHE A 295 -8.60 8.60 19.40
C PHE A 295 -9.42 7.38 19.85
N PHE A 296 -9.45 6.30 19.06
CA PHE A 296 -10.09 5.04 19.46
C PHE A 296 -9.41 4.42 20.69
N ALA A 297 -8.07 4.45 20.75
CA ALA A 297 -7.32 4.00 21.91
C ALA A 297 -7.60 4.85 23.18
N ASP A 298 -7.98 6.11 23.00
CA ASP A 298 -8.38 7.03 24.08
C ASP A 298 -9.89 6.98 24.42
N GLY A 299 -10.64 5.99 23.92
CA GLY A 299 -12.02 5.71 24.34
C GLY A 299 -13.13 6.37 23.50
N TYR A 300 -12.81 6.92 22.32
CA TYR A 300 -13.81 7.60 21.47
C TYR A 300 -14.72 6.64 20.66
N LYS A 301 -15.99 7.00 20.50
CA LYS A 301 -17.07 6.31 19.73
C LYS A 301 -16.92 6.35 18.20
N GLY A 302 -15.68 6.26 17.69
CA GLY A 302 -15.35 6.50 16.29
C GLY A 302 -15.30 5.28 15.38
N LEU A 303 -15.80 4.12 15.81
CA LEU A 303 -15.50 2.82 15.19
C LEU A 303 -15.93 2.72 13.71
N GLN A 304 -17.07 3.30 13.35
CA GLN A 304 -17.54 3.35 11.97
C GLN A 304 -16.61 4.22 11.10
N SER A 305 -16.17 5.37 11.61
CA SER A 305 -15.21 6.24 10.90
C SER A 305 -13.85 5.57 10.71
N LEU A 306 -13.44 4.73 11.66
CA LEU A 306 -12.20 3.97 11.61
C LEU A 306 -12.28 2.83 10.58
N LYS A 307 -13.42 2.12 10.51
CA LYS A 307 -13.73 1.13 9.45
C LYS A 307 -13.72 1.78 8.07
N ILE A 308 -14.29 2.97 7.93
CA ILE A 308 -14.28 3.73 6.66
C ILE A 308 -12.85 4.12 6.27
N ALA A 309 -12.06 4.67 7.19
CA ALA A 309 -10.69 5.11 6.92
C ALA A 309 -9.75 3.94 6.56
N SER A 310 -9.87 2.81 7.26
CA SER A 310 -9.11 1.59 6.95
C SER A 310 -9.55 0.94 5.64
N GLY A 311 -10.84 0.91 5.35
CA GLY A 311 -11.37 0.47 4.05
C GLY A 311 -10.86 1.33 2.89
N ALA A 312 -10.91 2.66 3.02
CA ALA A 312 -10.37 3.59 2.02
C ALA A 312 -8.86 3.39 1.79
N PHE A 313 -8.09 3.17 2.86
CA PHE A 313 -6.65 2.89 2.76
C PHE A 313 -6.37 1.62 1.95
N ILE A 314 -7.12 0.53 2.20
CA ILE A 314 -7.02 -0.72 1.43
C ILE A 314 -7.37 -0.47 -0.04
N ILE A 315 -8.47 0.22 -0.33
CA ILE A 315 -8.93 0.49 -1.70
C ILE A 315 -7.87 1.28 -2.49
N PHE A 316 -7.32 2.36 -1.91
CA PHE A 316 -6.30 3.16 -2.60
C PHE A 316 -4.99 2.39 -2.78
N SER A 317 -4.60 1.55 -1.82
CA SER A 317 -3.41 0.70 -1.95
C SER A 317 -3.54 -0.34 -3.07
N LEU A 318 -4.72 -0.97 -3.20
CA LEU A 318 -5.02 -1.92 -4.27
C LEU A 318 -5.09 -1.24 -5.64
N ALA A 319 -5.71 -0.06 -5.72
CA ALA A 319 -5.76 0.73 -6.95
C ALA A 319 -4.35 1.16 -7.41
N SER A 320 -3.50 1.61 -6.47
CA SER A 320 -2.09 1.92 -6.76
C SER A 320 -1.31 0.68 -7.19
N LEU A 321 -1.54 -0.47 -6.56
CA LEU A 321 -0.92 -1.74 -6.96
C LEU A 321 -1.34 -2.17 -8.38
N ALA A 322 -2.64 -2.13 -8.68
CA ALA A 322 -3.19 -2.50 -9.98
C ALA A 322 -2.65 -1.61 -11.10
N THR A 323 -2.64 -0.29 -10.88
CA THR A 323 -2.03 0.65 -11.82
C THR A 323 -0.55 0.34 -11.99
N ALA A 324 0.23 0.15 -10.92
CA ALA A 324 1.65 -0.20 -11.02
C ALA A 324 1.92 -1.51 -11.79
N ILE A 325 1.10 -2.55 -11.61
CA ILE A 325 1.19 -3.82 -12.36
C ILE A 325 0.89 -3.60 -13.84
N PHE A 326 -0.17 -2.85 -14.16
CA PHE A 326 -0.50 -2.49 -15.54
C PHE A 326 0.62 -1.67 -16.20
N GLY A 327 1.25 -0.77 -15.44
CA GLY A 327 2.43 -0.04 -15.92
C GLY A 327 3.59 -0.98 -16.25
N LYS A 328 3.83 -2.01 -15.42
CA LYS A 328 4.88 -3.00 -15.65
C LYS A 328 4.62 -3.82 -16.91
N SER A 329 3.38 -4.22 -17.17
CA SER A 329 3.03 -4.95 -18.41
C SER A 329 3.20 -4.10 -19.67
N LYS A 330 3.19 -2.77 -19.54
CA LYS A 330 3.49 -1.79 -20.61
C LYS A 330 4.96 -1.35 -20.67
N GLY A 331 5.85 -1.97 -19.90
CA GLY A 331 7.29 -1.71 -19.92
C GLY A 331 7.77 -0.57 -19.01
N LEU A 332 6.90 -0.01 -18.16
CA LEU A 332 7.30 1.03 -17.21
C LEU A 332 8.05 0.44 -16.00
N LYS A 333 9.02 1.19 -15.49
CA LYS A 333 9.78 0.82 -14.28
C LYS A 333 8.97 1.09 -13.01
N THR A 334 8.01 0.23 -12.70
CA THR A 334 7.08 0.39 -11.56
C THR A 334 7.30 -0.62 -10.41
N VAL A 335 8.33 -1.47 -10.48
CA VAL A 335 8.57 -2.56 -9.52
C VAL A 335 8.58 -2.07 -8.06
N GLY A 336 9.14 -0.88 -7.79
CA GLY A 336 9.12 -0.29 -6.45
C GLY A 336 7.72 0.00 -5.93
N TYR A 337 6.84 0.58 -6.76
CA TYR A 337 5.45 0.85 -6.40
C TYR A 337 4.68 -0.44 -6.14
N ILE A 338 4.93 -1.50 -6.93
CA ILE A 338 4.27 -2.81 -6.73
C ILE A 338 4.61 -3.37 -5.34
N VAL A 339 5.88 -3.35 -4.96
CA VAL A 339 6.32 -3.87 -3.65
C VAL A 339 5.75 -3.03 -2.51
N VAL A 340 5.84 -1.70 -2.61
CA VAL A 340 5.36 -0.79 -1.56
C VAL A 340 3.84 -0.88 -1.38
N SER A 341 3.08 -0.79 -2.47
CA SER A 341 1.61 -0.86 -2.40
C SER A 341 1.15 -2.23 -1.89
N GLY A 342 1.80 -3.33 -2.29
CA GLY A 342 1.47 -4.67 -1.78
C GLY A 342 1.70 -4.83 -0.27
N ILE A 343 2.82 -4.32 0.26
CA ILE A 343 3.09 -4.34 1.71
C ILE A 343 2.05 -3.50 2.45
N LEU A 344 1.72 -2.31 1.94
CA LEU A 344 0.74 -1.41 2.57
C LEU A 344 -0.67 -1.98 2.57
N THR A 345 -1.09 -2.64 1.49
CA THR A 345 -2.37 -3.37 1.45
C THR A 345 -2.45 -4.42 2.55
N PHE A 346 -1.37 -5.19 2.76
CA PHE A 346 -1.32 -6.20 3.81
C PHE A 346 -1.47 -5.59 5.22
N TYR A 347 -0.75 -4.50 5.50
CA TYR A 347 -0.89 -3.77 6.77
C TYR A 347 -2.31 -3.20 6.96
N GLY A 348 -2.89 -2.65 5.90
CA GLY A 348 -4.26 -2.13 5.93
C GLY A 348 -5.29 -3.21 6.25
N ALA A 349 -5.14 -4.40 5.64
CA ALA A 349 -6.01 -5.53 5.88
C ALA A 349 -5.91 -6.04 7.32
N ILE A 350 -4.70 -6.16 7.89
CA ILE A 350 -4.51 -6.53 9.30
C ILE A 350 -5.17 -5.50 10.22
N GLY A 351 -4.98 -4.20 9.96
CA GLY A 351 -5.59 -3.14 10.74
C GLY A 351 -7.13 -3.20 10.70
N PHE A 352 -7.71 -3.39 9.50
CA PHE A 352 -9.16 -3.54 9.32
C PHE A 352 -9.71 -4.76 10.06
N LEU A 353 -9.07 -5.92 9.91
CA LEU A 353 -9.46 -7.15 10.61
C LEU A 353 -9.36 -7.01 12.12
N SER A 354 -8.31 -6.35 12.62
CA SER A 354 -8.16 -6.05 14.04
C SER A 354 -9.33 -5.19 14.53
N ILE A 355 -9.71 -4.14 13.80
CA ILE A 355 -10.87 -3.31 14.17
C ILE A 355 -12.16 -4.12 14.17
N MET A 356 -12.36 -5.01 13.21
CA MET A 356 -13.54 -5.87 13.21
C MET A 356 -13.58 -6.77 14.45
N ALA A 357 -12.45 -7.41 14.80
CA ALA A 357 -12.33 -8.25 15.98
C ALA A 357 -12.49 -7.46 17.30
N PHE A 358 -11.97 -6.23 17.39
CA PHE A 358 -12.14 -5.38 18.56
C PHE A 358 -13.52 -4.74 18.61
N SER A 359 -14.19 -4.53 17.47
CA SER A 359 -15.50 -3.90 17.43
C SER A 359 -16.61 -4.71 18.09
N GLU A 360 -16.45 -6.02 18.14
CA GLU A 360 -17.37 -6.91 18.84
C GLU A 360 -17.09 -6.94 20.37
N ASN A 361 -15.93 -6.46 20.82
CA ASN A 361 -15.46 -6.57 22.20
C ASN A 361 -15.38 -5.22 22.97
N TYR A 362 -15.63 -4.09 22.31
CA TYR A 362 -15.58 -2.74 22.90
C TYR A 362 -16.98 -2.25 23.25
N VAL A 363 -17.70 -3.02 24.06
CA VAL A 363 -18.75 -2.49 24.93
C VAL A 363 -18.08 -2.30 26.28
N GLN A 364 -18.05 -1.07 26.79
CA GLN A 364 -17.33 -0.77 28.02
C GLN A 364 -18.18 -1.29 29.18
N THR A 365 -17.82 -2.41 29.80
CA THR A 365 -18.47 -2.85 31.04
C THR A 365 -17.99 -1.97 32.19
N ASP A 366 -18.77 -0.95 32.56
CA ASP A 366 -18.51 -0.12 33.73
C ASP A 366 -19.26 -0.69 34.95
N TYR A 367 -18.62 -1.68 35.56
CA TYR A 367 -19.08 -2.35 36.77
C TYR A 367 -19.23 -1.40 37.96
N SER A 368 -18.45 -0.31 38.00
CA SER A 368 -18.41 0.57 39.17
C SER A 368 -19.58 1.55 39.18
N ARG A 369 -19.97 2.05 38.00
CA ARG A 369 -21.09 3.01 37.92
C ARG A 369 -22.43 2.37 38.22
N MET A 370 -22.65 1.14 37.73
CA MET A 370 -23.91 0.45 37.99
C MET A 370 -24.08 0.08 39.47
N GLN A 371 -23.00 -0.39 40.12
CA GLN A 371 -23.00 -0.64 41.57
C GLN A 371 -23.30 0.61 42.41
N GLU A 372 -22.85 1.78 41.97
CA GLU A 372 -23.17 3.05 42.61
C GLU A 372 -24.68 3.35 42.50
N ILE A 373 -25.27 3.14 41.32
CA ILE A 373 -26.71 3.34 41.09
C ILE A 373 -27.52 2.35 41.92
N GLU A 374 -27.13 1.07 42.00
CA GLU A 374 -27.76 0.08 42.89
C GLU A 374 -27.70 0.51 44.35
N THR A 375 -26.55 1.05 44.78
CA THR A 375 -26.37 1.53 46.15
C THR A 375 -27.26 2.74 46.46
N VAL A 376 -27.43 3.64 45.49
CA VAL A 376 -28.24 4.87 45.64
C VAL A 376 -29.73 4.57 45.54
N THR A 377 -30.14 3.75 44.59
CA THR A 377 -31.55 3.44 44.30
C THR A 377 -32.11 2.33 45.18
N GLY A 378 -31.26 1.42 45.66
CA GLY A 378 -31.68 0.19 46.33
C GLY A 378 -32.34 -0.84 45.39
N ILE A 379 -32.34 -0.59 44.08
CA ILE A 379 -32.86 -1.50 43.06
C ILE A 379 -31.76 -2.50 42.72
N ASP A 380 -32.10 -3.79 42.76
CA ASP A 380 -31.21 -4.88 42.33
C ASP A 380 -31.40 -5.11 40.83
N PHE A 381 -30.37 -4.87 40.02
CA PHE A 381 -30.45 -5.04 38.57
C PHE A 381 -29.90 -6.41 38.14
N PRO A 382 -30.34 -6.94 36.99
CA PRO A 382 -29.76 -8.15 36.41
C PRO A 382 -28.23 -8.05 36.28
N ASP A 383 -27.56 -9.19 36.40
CA ASP A 383 -26.10 -9.31 36.37
C ASP A 383 -25.35 -8.70 37.59
N GLY A 384 -26.03 -8.23 38.65
CA GLY A 384 -25.37 -7.80 39.92
C GLY A 384 -24.44 -6.59 39.77
N GLY A 385 -24.84 -5.62 38.95
CA GLY A 385 -24.05 -4.45 38.58
C GLY A 385 -23.14 -4.65 37.36
N GLU A 386 -23.14 -5.83 36.71
CA GLU A 386 -22.38 -6.09 35.48
C GLU A 386 -23.15 -5.60 34.23
N ALA A 387 -23.14 -4.29 33.97
CA ALA A 387 -23.86 -3.68 32.85
C ALA A 387 -23.00 -3.50 31.58
N PHE A 388 -23.53 -3.89 30.41
CA PHE A 388 -22.96 -3.55 29.10
C PHE A 388 -23.31 -2.10 28.73
N ILE A 389 -22.39 -1.16 28.96
CA ILE A 389 -22.64 0.26 28.68
C ILE A 389 -22.25 0.63 27.25
N LYS A 390 -23.27 1.01 26.47
CA LYS A 390 -23.12 1.32 25.04
C LYS A 390 -22.80 2.79 24.78
N ASP A 391 -23.29 3.72 25.62
CA ASP A 391 -23.09 5.18 25.53
C ASP A 391 -23.14 5.84 26.91
N SER A 392 -22.13 6.65 27.25
CA SER A 392 -22.26 7.73 28.24
C SER A 392 -22.01 9.04 27.52
N SER A 393 -23.06 9.79 27.18
CA SER A 393 -22.89 11.07 26.49
C SER A 393 -22.55 12.16 27.52
N LYS A 394 -21.31 12.21 27.99
CA LYS A 394 -20.85 13.21 28.98
C LYS A 394 -20.82 14.66 28.48
N ASP A 395 -21.14 14.91 27.19
CA ASP A 395 -20.82 16.17 26.51
C ASP A 395 -22.04 16.96 26.00
N THR A 396 -23.28 16.51 26.24
CA THR A 396 -24.48 17.22 25.78
C THR A 396 -25.28 17.74 26.98
N LEU A 397 -24.98 18.97 27.41
CA LEU A 397 -25.84 19.70 28.35
C LEU A 397 -27.13 20.11 27.62
N TYR A 398 -28.21 19.37 27.81
CA TYR A 398 -29.56 19.83 27.48
C TYR A 398 -30.14 20.51 28.71
N SER A 399 -30.58 21.77 28.55
CA SER A 399 -31.27 22.52 29.60
C SER A 399 -32.72 22.75 29.18
N TYR A 400 -33.66 22.23 29.96
CA TYR A 400 -35.09 22.47 29.77
C TYR A 400 -35.56 23.44 30.85
N SER A 401 -36.31 24.47 30.47
CA SER A 401 -36.86 25.44 31.42
C SER A 401 -38.31 25.77 31.07
N GLY A 402 -39.16 25.86 32.07
CA GLY A 402 -40.57 26.17 31.90
C GLY A 402 -41.24 26.54 33.21
N ILE A 403 -42.57 26.67 33.14
CA ILE A 403 -43.43 26.88 34.30
C ILE A 403 -44.29 25.63 34.42
N ASP A 404 -44.23 24.97 35.57
CA ASP A 404 -45.22 23.96 35.90
C ASP A 404 -46.54 24.66 36.19
N ILE A 405 -47.55 24.39 35.36
CA ILE A 405 -48.82 25.10 35.35
C ILE A 405 -49.63 24.80 36.62
N ASP A 406 -49.41 23.65 37.25
CA ASP A 406 -50.17 23.21 38.42
C ASP A 406 -49.56 23.70 39.74
N SER A 407 -48.23 23.84 39.80
CA SER A 407 -47.52 24.36 40.98
C SER A 407 -47.12 25.83 40.88
N PHE A 408 -47.26 26.45 39.70
CA PHE A 408 -46.76 27.80 39.36
C PHE A 408 -45.25 27.99 39.56
N MET A 409 -44.49 26.90 39.65
CA MET A 409 -43.05 26.93 39.88
C MET A 409 -42.28 27.06 38.57
N HIS A 410 -41.23 27.85 38.58
CA HIS A 410 -40.24 27.83 37.51
C HIS A 410 -39.31 26.63 37.71
N TYR A 411 -39.11 25.85 36.66
CA TYR A 411 -38.15 24.75 36.67
C TYR A 411 -36.99 24.99 35.71
N LEU A 412 -35.81 24.51 36.10
CA LEU A 412 -34.64 24.34 35.24
C LEU A 412 -34.14 22.90 35.43
N LEU A 413 -34.21 22.11 34.36
CA LEU A 413 -33.74 20.73 34.32
C LEU A 413 -32.49 20.65 33.44
N ILE A 414 -31.38 20.17 34.00
CA ILE A 414 -30.09 20.04 33.29
C ILE A 414 -29.72 18.56 33.22
N GLU A 415 -29.61 18.03 32.00
CA GLU A 415 -29.11 16.66 31.80
C GLU A 415 -27.61 16.58 32.15
N LYS A 416 -27.25 15.63 33.01
CA LYS A 416 -25.89 15.40 33.52
C LYS A 416 -25.19 14.28 32.76
N ASP A 417 -25.79 13.10 32.75
CA ASP A 417 -25.25 11.92 32.10
C ASP A 417 -26.39 11.00 31.65
N SER A 418 -26.14 10.18 30.64
CA SER A 418 -27.07 9.16 30.16
C SER A 418 -26.35 7.82 30.09
N LEU A 419 -27.00 6.76 30.54
CA LEU A 419 -26.47 5.41 30.59
C LEU A 419 -27.39 4.48 29.81
N TYR A 420 -26.83 3.67 28.93
CA TYR A 420 -27.55 2.63 28.20
C TYR A 420 -26.98 1.27 28.59
N VAL A 421 -27.81 0.43 29.20
CA VAL A 421 -27.45 -0.86 29.78
C VAL A 421 -28.20 -1.98 29.06
N ASP A 422 -27.47 -2.91 28.47
CA ASP A 422 -28.02 -4.16 27.94
C ASP A 422 -27.77 -5.29 28.95
N PHE A 423 -28.82 -5.98 29.41
CA PHE A 423 -28.70 -7.13 30.32
C PHE A 423 -28.49 -8.43 29.57
N THR A 424 -27.76 -9.38 30.17
CA THR A 424 -27.43 -10.66 29.53
C THR A 424 -27.73 -11.90 30.35
N ASP A 425 -27.90 -11.81 31.66
CA ASP A 425 -28.32 -12.95 32.49
C ASP A 425 -29.82 -13.22 32.37
N ASP A 426 -30.16 -14.26 31.63
CA ASP A 426 -31.54 -14.72 31.43
C ASP A 426 -32.31 -14.94 32.75
N GLN A 427 -31.63 -15.41 33.82
CA GLN A 427 -32.28 -15.65 35.10
C GLN A 427 -32.56 -14.33 35.83
N GLY A 428 -31.56 -13.45 35.95
CA GLY A 428 -31.69 -12.12 36.54
C GLY A 428 -32.71 -11.25 35.80
N ILE A 429 -32.76 -11.31 34.46
CA ILE A 429 -33.76 -10.60 33.65
C ILE A 429 -35.17 -11.06 34.03
N ALA A 430 -35.42 -12.36 34.13
CA ALA A 430 -36.75 -12.88 34.49
C ALA A 430 -37.18 -12.46 35.91
N GLU A 431 -36.24 -12.40 36.86
CA GLU A 431 -36.49 -11.94 38.22
C GLU A 431 -36.75 -10.41 38.26
N PHE A 432 -35.99 -9.63 37.51
CA PHE A 432 -36.16 -8.18 37.40
C PHE A 432 -37.50 -7.81 36.73
N GLU A 433 -37.86 -8.44 35.61
CA GLU A 433 -39.14 -8.19 34.94
C GLU A 433 -40.34 -8.55 35.83
N LYS A 434 -40.20 -9.58 36.66
CA LYS A 434 -41.20 -9.89 37.69
C LYS A 434 -41.29 -8.78 38.73
N TYR A 435 -40.16 -8.24 39.21
CA TYR A 435 -40.15 -7.09 40.11
C TYR A 435 -40.79 -5.84 39.47
N LEU A 436 -40.51 -5.56 38.19
CA LEU A 436 -41.13 -4.46 37.46
C LEU A 436 -42.66 -4.57 37.43
N ALA A 437 -43.18 -5.79 37.22
CA ALA A 437 -44.62 -6.04 37.19
C ALA A 437 -45.29 -6.02 38.59
N GLU A 438 -44.60 -6.46 39.64
CA GLU A 438 -45.17 -6.65 40.98
C GLU A 438 -44.98 -5.44 41.92
N SER A 439 -43.94 -4.63 41.74
CA SER A 439 -43.60 -3.51 42.64
C SER A 439 -44.66 -2.39 42.63
N GLY A 440 -45.33 -2.18 41.51
CA GLY A 440 -46.23 -1.03 41.29
C GLY A 440 -45.52 0.33 41.22
N GLU A 441 -44.20 0.34 41.44
CA GLU A 441 -43.33 1.52 41.38
C GLU A 441 -43.12 1.92 39.93
N TRP A 442 -42.92 0.97 39.01
CA TRP A 442 -42.73 1.23 37.59
C TRP A 442 -44.06 1.35 36.85
N LYS A 443 -44.14 2.29 35.90
CA LYS A 443 -45.33 2.60 35.12
C LYS A 443 -45.18 2.12 33.69
N THR A 444 -46.28 1.68 33.08
CA THR A 444 -46.29 1.21 31.68
C THR A 444 -46.69 2.32 30.69
N GLN A 445 -47.24 3.42 31.18
CA GLN A 445 -47.57 4.60 30.38
C GLN A 445 -46.92 5.84 31.02
N THR A 446 -46.35 6.72 30.19
CA THR A 446 -45.74 7.97 30.66
C THR A 446 -46.77 8.90 31.30
N SER A 447 -48.05 8.80 30.93
CA SER A 447 -49.17 9.53 31.54
C SER A 447 -49.44 9.17 33.00
N ASP A 448 -48.94 8.02 33.48
CA ASP A 448 -49.11 7.58 34.86
C ASP A 448 -47.99 8.10 35.78
N LEU A 449 -47.00 8.81 35.22
CA LEU A 449 -46.00 9.56 35.95
C LEU A 449 -46.56 10.95 36.33
N PRO A 450 -46.01 11.62 37.36
CA PRO A 450 -46.38 13.01 37.65
C PRO A 450 -46.28 13.90 36.39
N GLN A 451 -47.29 14.74 36.16
CA GLN A 451 -47.56 15.40 34.87
C GLN A 451 -46.42 16.30 34.34
N TYR A 452 -45.64 16.94 35.21
CA TYR A 452 -44.47 17.71 34.77
C TYR A 452 -43.24 16.82 34.53
N LEU A 453 -43.19 15.60 35.08
CA LEU A 453 -42.13 14.62 34.80
C LEU A 453 -42.41 13.87 33.50
N SER A 454 -43.68 13.62 33.15
CA SER A 454 -44.07 12.89 31.94
C SER A 454 -43.70 13.61 30.66
N TYR A 455 -43.73 14.95 30.65
CA TYR A 455 -43.39 15.78 29.49
C TYR A 455 -41.99 15.51 28.93
N PHE A 456 -41.04 15.19 29.80
CA PHE A 456 -39.65 14.87 29.43
C PHE A 456 -39.47 13.48 28.81
N PHE A 457 -40.50 12.63 28.85
CA PHE A 457 -40.50 11.33 28.17
C PHE A 457 -41.18 11.38 26.78
N GLU A 458 -41.87 12.48 26.43
CA GLU A 458 -42.65 12.61 25.20
C GLU A 458 -41.85 13.16 23.99
N GLU A 459 -40.51 13.16 24.04
CA GLU A 459 -39.73 13.42 22.83
C GLU A 459 -39.96 12.31 21.78
N PRO A 460 -40.10 12.65 20.49
CA PRO A 460 -40.36 11.69 19.42
C PRO A 460 -39.08 10.91 19.09
N ASN A 461 -38.67 10.00 19.97
CA ASN A 461 -37.57 9.08 19.74
C ASN A 461 -38.09 7.66 19.47
N GLN A 462 -37.37 6.99 18.58
CA GLN A 462 -37.80 5.88 17.72
C GLN A 462 -37.91 4.50 18.42
N TYR A 463 -38.06 4.47 19.76
CA TYR A 463 -38.03 3.27 20.57
C TYR A 463 -39.20 3.26 21.56
N ASP A 464 -40.08 2.27 21.46
CA ASP A 464 -41.11 1.98 22.47
C ASP A 464 -40.41 1.40 23.72
N TYR A 465 -40.63 1.97 24.90
CA TYR A 465 -40.22 1.37 26.19
C TYR A 465 -41.46 0.85 26.91
N ASP A 466 -41.30 -0.26 27.63
CA ASP A 466 -42.39 -0.99 28.29
C ASP A 466 -42.61 -0.50 29.73
N TYR A 467 -41.54 -0.04 30.40
CA TYR A 467 -41.59 0.43 31.79
C TYR A 467 -40.82 1.73 32.00
N TYR A 468 -41.36 2.59 32.87
CA TYR A 468 -40.84 3.92 33.21
C TYR A 468 -40.85 4.15 34.71
N ALA A 469 -39.81 4.77 35.25
CA ALA A 469 -39.76 5.26 36.62
C ALA A 469 -38.87 6.50 36.73
N VAL A 470 -39.16 7.36 37.71
CA VAL A 470 -38.31 8.50 38.09
C VAL A 470 -37.90 8.31 39.54
N PHE A 471 -36.61 8.17 39.78
CA PHE A 471 -36.03 8.09 41.11
C PHE A 471 -35.50 9.47 41.52
N ASN A 472 -35.92 9.96 42.69
CA ASN A 472 -35.36 11.19 43.27
C ASN A 472 -34.22 10.81 44.22
N ALA A 473 -32.98 11.06 43.80
CA ALA A 473 -31.78 10.73 44.57
C ALA A 473 -31.57 11.64 45.79
N THR A 474 -32.21 12.81 45.82
CA THR A 474 -32.18 13.70 46.99
C THR A 474 -33.02 13.15 48.13
N ASP A 475 -34.21 12.61 47.82
CA ASP A 475 -35.19 12.20 48.84
C ASP A 475 -35.33 10.67 48.98
N GLY A 476 -34.75 9.89 48.06
CA GLY A 476 -34.80 8.43 48.03
C GLY A 476 -36.15 7.83 47.65
N GLU A 477 -37.04 8.61 47.02
CA GLU A 477 -38.40 8.19 46.66
C GLU A 477 -38.57 8.02 45.15
N ILE A 478 -39.37 7.02 44.74
CA ILE A 478 -39.72 6.73 43.35
C ILE A 478 -41.07 7.36 43.00
N ASN A 479 -41.13 8.04 41.86
CA ASN A 479 -42.33 8.64 41.27
C ASN A 479 -43.08 9.62 42.20
N LYS A 480 -42.37 10.20 43.17
CA LYS A 480 -42.93 11.23 44.05
C LYS A 480 -43.00 12.57 43.32
N THR A 481 -44.15 13.22 43.42
CA THR A 481 -44.31 14.62 43.03
C THR A 481 -43.58 15.52 44.03
N ILE A 482 -42.59 16.25 43.53
CA ILE A 482 -41.92 17.37 44.19
C ILE A 482 -42.81 18.62 44.07
N THR A 483 -43.07 19.29 45.20
CA THR A 483 -43.95 20.47 45.28
C THR A 483 -43.30 21.65 45.99
N GLU A 484 -42.05 21.50 46.43
CA GLU A 484 -41.31 22.51 47.18
C GLU A 484 -40.17 23.08 46.34
N ALA A 485 -39.85 24.37 46.54
CA ALA A 485 -38.71 25.02 45.93
C ALA A 485 -37.41 24.39 46.43
N GLY A 486 -36.49 24.07 45.54
CA GLY A 486 -35.26 23.37 45.90
C GLY A 486 -34.46 22.87 44.72
N ASN A 487 -33.33 22.22 45.03
CA ASN A 487 -32.49 21.53 44.04
C ASN A 487 -32.59 20.02 44.29
N TYR A 488 -32.89 19.27 43.22
CA TYR A 488 -33.14 17.84 43.26
C TYR A 488 -32.30 17.12 42.21
N GLU A 489 -31.73 15.98 42.57
CA GLU A 489 -31.07 15.08 41.64
C GLU A 489 -32.03 13.97 41.26
N LEU A 490 -32.34 13.84 39.96
CA LEU A 490 -33.32 12.89 39.45
C LEU A 490 -32.66 11.88 38.52
N MET A 491 -33.10 10.63 38.57
CA MET A 491 -32.72 9.56 37.64
C MET A 491 -33.96 9.04 36.92
N PHE A 492 -33.97 9.16 35.60
CA PHE A 492 -35.06 8.74 34.75
C PHE A 492 -34.72 7.36 34.20
N LEU A 493 -35.53 6.37 34.56
CA LEU A 493 -35.32 4.96 34.23
C LEU A 493 -36.33 4.52 33.17
N LYS A 494 -35.86 3.94 32.06
CA LYS A 494 -36.69 3.42 30.96
C LYS A 494 -36.24 2.01 30.59
N TYR A 495 -37.12 1.03 30.61
CA TYR A 495 -36.79 -0.36 30.29
C TYR A 495 -37.59 -0.89 29.09
N ASN A 496 -36.90 -1.60 28.20
CA ASN A 496 -37.47 -2.27 27.04
C ASN A 496 -37.25 -3.78 27.14
N GLN A 497 -38.34 -4.53 27.19
CA GLN A 497 -38.34 -6.00 27.34
C GLN A 497 -37.86 -6.72 26.07
N ASN A 498 -38.10 -6.16 24.89
CA ASN A 498 -37.69 -6.79 23.64
C ASN A 498 -36.17 -6.79 23.44
N ASP A 499 -35.51 -5.73 23.90
CA ASP A 499 -34.07 -5.51 23.78
C ASP A 499 -33.30 -5.85 25.07
N ASN A 500 -33.99 -6.23 26.16
CA ASN A 500 -33.43 -6.39 27.51
C ASN A 500 -32.60 -5.17 27.94
N ARG A 501 -33.06 -3.97 27.59
CA ARG A 501 -32.28 -2.73 27.70
C ARG A 501 -32.88 -1.78 28.73
N LEU A 502 -32.08 -1.34 29.67
CA LEU A 502 -32.35 -0.25 30.60
C LEU A 502 -31.63 1.03 30.15
N VAL A 503 -32.33 2.16 30.19
CA VAL A 503 -31.77 3.49 29.95
C VAL A 503 -31.94 4.31 31.23
N ILE A 504 -30.86 4.91 31.70
CA ILE A 504 -30.83 5.76 32.89
C ILE A 504 -30.39 7.14 32.45
N ILE A 505 -31.15 8.18 32.76
CA ILE A 505 -30.77 9.56 32.44
C ILE A 505 -30.79 10.38 33.72
N GLU A 506 -29.66 11.00 34.05
CA GLU A 506 -29.47 11.80 35.26
C GLU A 506 -29.73 13.27 34.97
N TYR A 507 -30.52 13.91 35.83
CA TYR A 507 -30.90 15.31 35.72
C TYR A 507 -30.69 16.06 37.04
N ASP A 508 -30.23 17.30 36.94
CA ASP A 508 -30.36 18.30 38.01
C ASP A 508 -31.62 19.12 37.78
N LEU A 509 -32.57 19.05 38.71
CA LEU A 509 -33.78 19.86 38.73
C LEU A 509 -33.63 21.00 39.75
N THR A 510 -33.78 22.23 39.30
CA THR A 510 -33.95 23.42 40.16
C THR A 510 -35.39 23.89 40.06
N LEU A 511 -36.09 23.96 41.19
CA LEU A 511 -37.44 24.54 41.33
C LEU A 511 -37.38 25.85 42.11
N THR A 512 -37.98 26.91 41.57
CA THR A 512 -38.07 28.22 42.22
C THR A 512 -39.49 28.80 42.16
N ASP A 513 -39.89 29.45 43.24
CA ASP A 513 -41.18 30.16 43.39
C ASP A 513 -41.39 31.26 42.32
#